data_AF-A0A6G0I7N7-F1
#
_entry.id   AF-A0A6G0I7N7-F1
#
_cell.length_a   1.000
_cell.length_b   1.000
_cell.length_c   1.000
_cell.angle_alpha   90.00
_cell.angle_beta   90.00
_cell.angle_gamma   90.00
#
_symmetry.space_group_name_H-M   'P 1'
#
loop_
_entity.id
_entity.type
_entity.pdbx_description
1 polymer ?
#
loop_
_entity_poly.entity_id
_entity_poly.type
_entity_poly.pdbx_seq_one_letter_code
_entity_poly.pdbx_strand_id
1 'polypeptide(L)'
;MANFGGHAIPGSFFLLFGFWLTVKHILQHYWRTNQPKGRQIMPPFFKKMDCLEGGFQIFASFVGIMVEQFVVDGPHAHLYDYKTSSWVKLMNWQHSTMYLFFGISGIALVLTATKKVPAGMDRLALSLALFVEGFLFYYHVHSRPPLDAHIHTLLLVPVFSGSFSIMLEVFIKDNIVLELFKGSMFILQGSWFYQIGFVLYPLHGPEWDLKLHDNIMFITMCFCWHLSVALILVACTSSVVWCTVKRFSGKGQDIEIGMRNTSSKTSSQKALLEESDEE
;
A
#
# COMPACT_ATOMS: atom_id res chain seq x y z
N MET A 1 6.35 -20.59 3.98
CA MET A 1 5.82 -21.97 4.06
C MET A 1 4.45 -22.03 3.39
N ALA A 2 4.15 -23.11 2.67
CA ALA A 2 2.88 -23.30 1.97
C ALA A 2 1.80 -23.75 2.98
N ASN A 3 1.16 -22.78 3.64
CA ASN A 3 0.05 -23.00 4.56
C ASN A 3 -0.84 -21.75 4.61
N PHE A 4 -1.98 -21.82 5.30
CA PHE A 4 -2.90 -20.67 5.43
C PHE A 4 -2.20 -19.42 5.97
N GLY A 5 -1.40 -19.55 7.05
CA GLY A 5 -0.70 -18.43 7.67
C GLY A 5 0.31 -17.75 6.72
N GLY A 6 0.99 -18.55 5.89
CA GLY A 6 1.92 -18.07 4.86
C GLY A 6 1.26 -17.23 3.78
N HIS A 7 -0.07 -17.33 3.61
CA HIS A 7 -0.84 -16.47 2.71
C HIS A 7 -1.57 -15.35 3.46
N ALA A 8 -2.14 -15.63 4.63
CA ALA A 8 -2.89 -14.66 5.42
C ALA A 8 -2.01 -13.50 5.94
N ILE A 9 -0.74 -13.76 6.29
CA ILE A 9 0.20 -12.72 6.75
C ILE A 9 0.50 -11.69 5.65
N PRO A 10 1.02 -12.07 4.46
CA PRO A 10 1.21 -11.11 3.38
C PRO A 10 -0.13 -10.52 2.91
N GLY A 11 -1.20 -11.30 2.90
CA GLY A 11 -2.56 -10.80 2.59
C GLY A 11 -2.99 -9.66 3.50
N SER A 12 -2.80 -9.80 4.81
CA SER A 12 -3.07 -8.75 5.81
C SER A 12 -2.23 -7.50 5.56
N PHE A 13 -0.93 -7.69 5.30
CA PHE A 13 -0.01 -6.58 5.05
C PHE A 13 -0.47 -5.76 3.83
N PHE A 14 -0.72 -6.41 2.69
CA PHE A 14 -1.14 -5.71 1.47
C PHE A 14 -2.52 -5.07 1.59
N LEU A 15 -3.47 -5.70 2.28
CA LEU A 15 -4.78 -5.10 2.58
C LEU A 15 -4.63 -3.80 3.38
N LEU A 16 -3.96 -3.88 4.53
CA LEU A 16 -3.77 -2.72 5.41
C LEU A 16 -2.98 -1.62 4.72
N PHE A 17 -1.95 -1.99 3.95
CA PHE A 17 -1.16 -1.05 3.19
C PHE A 17 -1.98 -0.37 2.09
N GLY A 18 -2.83 -1.10 1.36
CA GLY A 18 -3.72 -0.54 0.35
C GLY A 18 -4.73 0.46 0.92
N PHE A 19 -5.32 0.16 2.08
CA PHE A 19 -6.17 1.11 2.81
C PHE A 19 -5.38 2.34 3.29
N TRP A 20 -4.20 2.13 3.87
CA TRP A 20 -3.33 3.21 4.31
C TRP A 20 -2.96 4.16 3.16
N LEU A 21 -2.53 3.61 2.02
CA LEU A 21 -2.22 4.40 0.82
C LEU A 21 -3.46 5.16 0.35
N THR A 22 -4.63 4.55 0.33
CA THR A 22 -5.88 5.22 -0.07
C THR A 22 -6.16 6.45 0.80
N VAL A 23 -6.09 6.28 2.13
CA VAL A 23 -6.28 7.39 3.08
C VAL A 23 -5.22 8.48 2.88
N LYS A 24 -3.93 8.08 2.79
CA LYS A 24 -2.79 9.01 2.62
C LYS A 24 -2.96 9.89 1.38
N HIS A 25 -3.23 9.29 0.23
CA HIS A 25 -3.32 10.02 -1.04
C HIS A 25 -4.56 10.93 -1.10
N ILE A 26 -5.67 10.54 -0.48
CA ILE A 26 -6.85 11.43 -0.37
C ILE A 26 -6.54 12.64 0.51
N LEU A 27 -5.85 12.46 1.64
CA LEU A 27 -5.41 13.57 2.49
C LEU A 27 -4.47 14.51 1.73
N GLN A 28 -3.49 13.94 1.00
CA GLN A 28 -2.58 14.71 0.16
C GLN A 28 -3.32 15.43 -0.98
N HIS A 29 -4.30 14.78 -1.63
CA HIS A 29 -5.11 15.37 -2.68
C HIS A 29 -5.96 16.54 -2.16
N TYR A 30 -6.67 16.33 -1.04
CA TYR A 30 -7.43 17.40 -0.38
C TYR A 30 -6.53 18.58 -0.03
N TRP A 31 -5.34 18.32 0.53
CA TRP A 31 -4.39 19.37 0.84
C TRP A 31 -3.96 20.14 -0.41
N ARG A 32 -3.51 19.43 -1.47
CA ARG A 32 -3.07 20.02 -2.75
C ARG A 32 -4.15 20.92 -3.37
N THR A 33 -5.42 20.50 -3.32
CA THR A 33 -6.56 21.23 -3.91
C THR A 33 -6.98 22.47 -3.10
N ASN A 34 -6.77 22.47 -1.78
CA ASN A 34 -7.19 23.57 -0.91
C ASN A 34 -6.07 24.61 -0.63
N GLN A 35 -4.85 24.43 -1.15
CA GLN A 35 -3.81 25.46 -1.00
C GLN A 35 -4.01 26.64 -1.95
N PRO A 36 -3.78 27.89 -1.50
CA PRO A 36 -3.74 29.04 -2.39
C PRO A 36 -2.63 28.88 -3.43
N LYS A 37 -2.91 29.27 -4.68
CA LYS A 37 -1.98 29.16 -5.81
C LYS A 37 -0.63 29.81 -5.44
N GLY A 38 0.43 29.01 -5.40
CA GLY A 38 1.80 29.47 -5.11
C GLY A 38 2.49 28.83 -3.91
N ARG A 39 1.77 28.16 -2.99
CA ARG A 39 2.38 27.47 -1.83
C ARG A 39 2.37 25.94 -2.02
N GLN A 40 3.26 25.45 -2.89
CA GLN A 40 3.41 24.02 -3.20
C GLN A 40 4.43 23.30 -2.30
N ILE A 41 4.60 23.75 -1.05
CA ILE A 41 5.51 23.07 -0.11
C ILE A 41 4.70 22.05 0.69
N MET A 42 5.04 20.78 0.51
CA MET A 42 4.42 19.68 1.25
C MET A 42 4.62 19.85 2.76
N PRO A 43 3.56 19.78 3.58
CA PRO A 43 3.64 19.89 5.03
C PRO A 43 4.68 18.94 5.66
N PRO A 44 5.37 19.36 6.75
CA PRO A 44 6.28 18.49 7.48
C PRO A 44 5.63 17.18 7.96
N PHE A 45 4.32 17.19 8.21
CA PHE A 45 3.54 16.02 8.58
C PHE A 45 3.60 14.91 7.53
N PHE A 46 3.33 15.22 6.25
CA PHE A 46 3.38 14.23 5.17
C PHE A 46 4.80 13.70 4.96
N LYS A 47 5.82 14.58 5.08
CA LYS A 47 7.22 14.14 5.05
C LYS A 47 7.51 13.13 6.17
N LYS A 48 7.00 13.38 7.39
CA LYS A 48 7.17 12.46 8.52
C LYS A 48 6.45 11.14 8.27
N MET A 49 5.25 11.16 7.68
CA MET A 49 4.53 9.95 7.28
C MET A 49 5.34 9.11 6.28
N ASP A 50 5.87 9.72 5.22
CA ASP A 50 6.67 9.00 4.22
C ASP A 50 7.96 8.43 4.82
N CYS A 51 8.61 9.17 5.74
CA CYS A 51 9.77 8.64 6.48
C CYS A 51 9.42 7.45 7.38
N LEU A 52 8.26 7.48 8.06
CA LEU A 52 7.80 6.38 8.91
C LEU A 52 7.42 5.15 8.07
N GLU A 53 6.73 5.38 6.96
CA GLU A 53 6.36 4.34 5.99
C GLU A 53 7.61 3.66 5.42
N GLY A 54 8.57 4.44 4.93
CA GLY A 54 9.82 3.91 4.40
C GLY A 54 10.66 3.21 5.47
N GLY A 55 10.71 3.75 6.70
CA GLY A 55 11.39 3.12 7.83
C GLY A 55 10.75 1.78 8.22
N PHE A 56 9.42 1.72 8.26
CA PHE A 56 8.69 0.48 8.50
C PHE A 56 8.92 -0.55 7.39
N GLN A 57 8.92 -0.12 6.13
CA GLN A 57 9.19 -0.99 4.99
C GLN A 57 10.61 -1.58 5.05
N ILE A 58 11.63 -0.76 5.37
CA ILE A 58 13.01 -1.23 5.58
C ILE A 58 13.07 -2.27 6.70
N PHE A 59 12.45 -1.97 7.84
CA PHE A 59 12.43 -2.87 8.99
C PHE A 59 11.73 -4.19 8.67
N ALA A 60 10.54 -4.14 8.08
CA ALA A 60 9.78 -5.32 7.70
C ALA A 60 10.54 -6.18 6.68
N SER A 61 11.16 -5.56 5.68
CA SER A 61 12.03 -6.25 4.71
C SER A 61 13.22 -6.92 5.37
N PHE A 62 13.90 -6.23 6.30
CA PHE A 62 15.02 -6.82 7.03
C PHE A 62 14.57 -8.03 7.85
N VAL A 63 13.48 -7.89 8.64
CA VAL A 63 12.91 -9.00 9.41
C VAL A 63 12.50 -10.15 8.51
N GLY A 64 11.87 -9.87 7.36
CA GLY A 64 11.49 -10.88 6.38
C GLY A 64 12.68 -11.68 5.86
N ILE A 65 13.79 -11.01 5.50
CA ILE A 65 15.04 -11.69 5.10
C ILE A 65 15.59 -12.53 6.26
N MET A 66 15.62 -11.98 7.48
CA MET A 66 16.12 -12.72 8.65
C MET A 66 15.31 -13.99 8.93
N VAL A 67 13.98 -13.89 8.87
CA VAL A 67 13.09 -15.04 9.10
C VAL A 67 13.24 -16.08 7.99
N GLU A 68 13.28 -15.66 6.72
CA GLU A 68 13.41 -16.61 5.60
C GLU A 68 14.77 -17.30 5.59
N GLN A 69 15.85 -16.61 5.98
CA GLN A 69 17.21 -17.15 5.94
C GLN A 69 17.61 -17.91 7.19
N PHE A 70 17.23 -17.45 8.39
CA PHE A 70 17.84 -17.89 9.65
C PHE A 70 16.85 -18.46 10.68
N VAL A 71 15.62 -18.77 10.28
CA VAL A 71 14.79 -19.69 11.09
C VAL A 71 15.48 -21.05 11.20
N VAL A 72 15.14 -21.87 12.21
CA VAL A 72 15.78 -23.18 12.46
C VAL A 72 15.81 -24.06 11.19
N ASP A 73 14.76 -23.97 10.38
CA ASP A 73 14.64 -24.66 9.09
C ASP A 73 15.00 -23.74 7.90
N GLY A 74 15.83 -22.72 8.07
CA GLY A 74 16.24 -21.81 7.01
C GLY A 74 17.41 -22.35 6.18
N PRO A 75 17.71 -21.74 5.02
CA PRO A 75 18.93 -22.01 4.25
C PRO A 75 20.22 -21.53 4.94
N HIS A 76 20.15 -20.67 5.96
CA HIS A 76 21.29 -20.13 6.72
C HIS A 76 22.38 -19.51 5.81
N ALA A 77 21.96 -18.71 4.84
CA ALA A 77 22.82 -18.11 3.80
C ALA A 77 23.59 -19.10 2.91
N HIS A 78 23.20 -20.38 2.94
CA HIS A 78 23.72 -21.40 2.04
C HIS A 78 22.80 -21.53 0.82
N LEU A 79 23.33 -21.23 -0.37
CA LEU A 79 22.55 -21.25 -1.61
C LEU A 79 22.54 -22.62 -2.29
N TYR A 80 23.68 -23.31 -2.27
CA TYR A 80 23.88 -24.53 -3.05
C TYR A 80 24.67 -25.55 -2.25
N ASP A 81 24.17 -26.78 -2.17
CA ASP A 81 24.86 -27.90 -1.55
C ASP A 81 25.63 -28.70 -2.59
N TYR A 82 26.95 -28.51 -2.56
CA TYR A 82 27.89 -29.21 -3.42
C TYR A 82 27.94 -30.72 -3.16
N LYS A 83 27.57 -31.20 -1.98
CA LYS A 83 27.57 -32.65 -1.68
C LYS A 83 26.39 -33.35 -2.35
N THR A 84 25.22 -32.73 -2.30
CA THR A 84 23.99 -33.28 -2.91
C THR A 84 23.75 -32.77 -4.32
N SER A 85 24.58 -31.84 -4.81
CA SER A 85 24.42 -31.16 -6.10
C SER A 85 23.02 -30.57 -6.28
N SER A 86 22.52 -29.89 -5.24
CA SER A 86 21.14 -29.39 -5.19
C SER A 86 21.04 -27.99 -4.57
N TRP A 87 19.99 -27.26 -4.96
CA TRP A 87 19.68 -25.94 -4.41
C TRP A 87 19.11 -26.06 -3.00
N VAL A 88 19.60 -25.25 -2.07
CA VAL A 88 19.11 -25.26 -0.68
C VAL A 88 17.96 -24.28 -0.53
N LYS A 89 16.75 -24.84 -0.36
CA LYS A 89 15.52 -24.09 -0.05
C LYS A 89 15.35 -22.84 -0.92
N LEU A 90 15.46 -23.03 -2.25
CA LEU A 90 15.46 -21.95 -3.25
C LEU A 90 14.25 -21.01 -3.13
N MET A 91 13.14 -21.52 -2.60
CA MET A 91 11.95 -20.72 -2.34
C MET A 91 12.19 -19.58 -1.35
N ASN A 92 12.87 -19.86 -0.24
CA ASN A 92 13.23 -18.88 0.77
C ASN A 92 14.17 -17.80 0.20
N TRP A 93 15.04 -18.18 -0.75
CA TRP A 93 15.86 -17.24 -1.50
C TRP A 93 15.03 -16.31 -2.40
N GLN A 94 14.04 -16.83 -3.13
CA GLN A 94 13.13 -15.99 -3.90
C GLN A 94 12.39 -14.98 -3.01
N HIS A 95 11.86 -15.41 -1.86
CA HIS A 95 11.24 -14.49 -0.91
C HIS A 95 12.23 -13.46 -0.35
N SER A 96 13.46 -13.87 -0.04
CA SER A 96 14.51 -12.95 0.43
C SER A 96 14.86 -11.89 -0.62
N THR A 97 14.91 -12.28 -1.91
CA THR A 97 15.09 -11.35 -3.02
C THR A 97 13.93 -10.37 -3.12
N MET A 98 12.69 -10.84 -3.00
CA MET A 98 11.50 -9.98 -2.98
C MET A 98 11.58 -8.96 -1.83
N TYR A 99 11.87 -9.40 -0.60
CA TYR A 99 12.02 -8.52 0.56
C TYR A 99 13.14 -7.49 0.38
N LEU A 100 14.27 -7.87 -0.24
CA LEU A 100 15.37 -6.96 -0.55
C LEU A 100 14.90 -5.78 -1.40
N PHE A 101 14.14 -6.04 -2.48
CA PHE A 101 13.64 -4.97 -3.35
C PHE A 101 12.62 -4.06 -2.65
N PHE A 102 11.74 -4.62 -1.81
CA PHE A 102 10.89 -3.78 -0.95
C PHE A 102 11.72 -2.96 0.04
N GLY A 103 12.83 -3.48 0.55
CA GLY A 103 13.74 -2.74 1.43
C GLY A 103 14.39 -1.56 0.71
N ILE A 104 14.84 -1.77 -0.53
CA ILE A 104 15.36 -0.71 -1.41
C ILE A 104 14.29 0.34 -1.69
N SER A 105 13.04 -0.07 -1.93
CA SER A 105 11.90 0.86 -2.05
C SER A 105 11.70 1.71 -0.80
N GLY A 106 11.79 1.12 0.39
CA GLY A 106 11.70 1.86 1.65
C GLY A 106 12.82 2.89 1.82
N ILE A 107 14.05 2.53 1.44
CA ILE A 107 15.20 3.46 1.42
C ILE A 107 14.94 4.61 0.44
N ALA A 108 14.49 4.30 -0.78
CA ALA A 108 14.17 5.30 -1.80
C ALA A 108 13.09 6.28 -1.33
N LEU A 109 12.07 5.80 -0.61
CA LEU A 109 11.02 6.63 -0.03
C LEU A 109 11.58 7.61 1.02
N VAL A 110 12.41 7.13 1.96
CA VAL A 110 13.05 8.00 2.98
C VAL A 110 13.98 9.04 2.34
N LEU A 111 14.79 8.62 1.37
CA LEU A 111 15.71 9.53 0.68
C LEU A 111 14.95 10.58 -0.15
N THR A 112 13.85 10.21 -0.79
CA THR A 112 13.01 11.14 -1.55
C THR A 112 12.31 12.13 -0.60
N ALA A 113 11.74 11.65 0.51
CA ALA A 113 11.11 12.49 1.52
C ALA A 113 12.09 13.48 2.17
N THR A 114 13.37 13.10 2.29
CA THR A 114 14.45 13.99 2.79
C THR A 114 15.13 14.82 1.71
N LYS A 115 14.65 14.76 0.45
CA LYS A 115 15.20 15.48 -0.71
C LYS A 115 16.67 15.17 -1.02
N LYS A 116 17.15 13.97 -0.66
CA LYS A 116 18.51 13.50 -0.95
C LYS A 116 18.64 12.87 -2.34
N VAL A 117 17.52 12.52 -2.97
CA VAL A 117 17.45 11.97 -4.33
C VAL A 117 16.33 12.66 -5.12
N PRO A 118 16.33 12.56 -6.47
CA PRO A 118 15.31 13.19 -7.31
C PRO A 118 13.88 12.75 -6.99
N ALA A 119 12.92 13.65 -7.18
CA ALA A 119 11.50 13.35 -7.00
C ALA A 119 11.02 12.31 -8.03
N GLY A 120 10.44 11.20 -7.56
CA GLY A 120 9.99 10.08 -8.38
C GLY A 120 10.81 8.81 -8.16
N MET A 121 11.97 8.88 -7.48
CA MET A 121 12.78 7.70 -7.15
C MET A 121 12.05 6.72 -6.23
N ASP A 122 11.24 7.24 -5.31
CA ASP A 122 10.31 6.48 -4.47
C ASP A 122 9.34 5.62 -5.29
N ARG A 123 8.70 6.23 -6.30
CA ARG A 123 7.76 5.56 -7.20
C ARG A 123 8.46 4.54 -8.08
N LEU A 124 9.59 4.89 -8.67
CA LEU A 124 10.37 3.98 -9.50
C LEU A 124 10.80 2.74 -8.70
N ALA A 125 11.32 2.92 -7.49
CA ALA A 125 11.77 1.81 -6.65
C ALA A 125 10.61 0.90 -6.23
N LEU A 126 9.44 1.47 -5.86
CA LEU A 126 8.26 0.67 -5.52
C LEU A 126 7.71 -0.09 -6.73
N SER A 127 7.67 0.54 -7.91
CA SER A 127 7.26 -0.11 -9.16
C SER A 127 8.16 -1.29 -9.50
N LEU A 128 9.49 -1.12 -9.37
CA LEU A 128 10.46 -2.19 -9.58
C LEU A 128 10.33 -3.30 -8.54
N ALA A 129 10.04 -2.97 -7.28
CA ALA A 129 9.81 -3.97 -6.24
C ALA A 129 8.61 -4.87 -6.57
N LEU A 130 7.49 -4.27 -6.97
CA LEU A 130 6.31 -5.03 -7.44
C LEU A 130 6.60 -5.81 -8.72
N PHE A 131 7.37 -5.24 -9.66
CA PHE A 131 7.75 -5.95 -10.88
C PHE A 131 8.57 -7.21 -10.56
N VAL A 132 9.55 -7.10 -9.65
CA VAL A 132 10.37 -8.24 -9.20
C VAL A 132 9.51 -9.26 -8.45
N GLU A 133 8.60 -8.82 -7.58
CA GLU A 133 7.61 -9.69 -6.94
C GLU A 133 6.83 -10.50 -7.99
N GLY A 134 6.21 -9.82 -8.98
CA GLY A 134 5.43 -10.48 -10.02
C GLY A 134 6.27 -11.41 -10.89
N PHE A 135 7.50 -11.00 -11.23
CA PHE A 135 8.42 -11.80 -12.03
C PHE A 135 8.84 -13.09 -11.30
N LEU A 136 9.17 -13.01 -10.01
CA LEU A 136 9.50 -14.19 -9.20
C LEU A 136 8.27 -15.09 -9.00
N PHE A 137 7.10 -14.51 -8.74
CA PHE A 137 5.85 -15.28 -8.63
C PHE A 137 5.48 -16.00 -9.93
N TYR A 138 5.75 -15.43 -11.10
CA TYR A 138 5.45 -16.11 -12.37
C TYR A 138 6.20 -17.45 -12.49
N TYR A 139 7.49 -17.47 -12.14
CA TYR A 139 8.30 -18.69 -12.19
C TYR A 139 8.06 -19.63 -11.00
N HIS A 140 7.51 -19.12 -9.90
CA HIS A 140 7.10 -19.92 -8.74
C HIS A 140 5.97 -20.92 -9.05
N VAL A 141 5.12 -20.60 -10.04
CA VAL A 141 3.86 -21.31 -10.27
C VAL A 141 4.01 -22.51 -11.21
N HIS A 142 5.15 -22.62 -11.90
CA HIS A 142 5.39 -23.70 -12.85
C HIS A 142 5.40 -25.06 -12.14
N SER A 143 4.69 -26.05 -12.68
CA SER A 143 4.61 -27.45 -12.21
C SER A 143 3.59 -27.76 -11.10
N ARG A 144 2.67 -26.84 -10.78
CA ARG A 144 1.59 -27.07 -9.79
C ARG A 144 0.31 -27.67 -10.41
N PRO A 145 -0.58 -28.28 -9.60
CA PRO A 145 -1.91 -28.69 -10.06
C PRO A 145 -2.67 -27.53 -10.72
N PRO A 146 -3.57 -27.79 -11.69
CA PRO A 146 -4.21 -26.74 -12.49
C PRO A 146 -4.84 -25.60 -11.69
N LEU A 147 -5.62 -25.90 -10.66
CA LEU A 147 -6.27 -24.87 -9.83
C LEU A 147 -5.26 -24.08 -8.98
N ASP A 148 -4.29 -24.77 -8.37
CA ASP A 148 -3.22 -24.14 -7.58
C ASP A 148 -2.37 -23.22 -8.45
N ALA A 149 -2.06 -23.65 -9.68
CA ALA A 149 -1.36 -22.81 -10.62
C ALA A 149 -2.19 -21.57 -10.99
N HIS A 150 -3.44 -21.78 -11.41
CA HIS A 150 -4.32 -20.71 -11.86
C HIS A 150 -4.58 -19.65 -10.79
N ILE A 151 -4.89 -20.08 -9.56
CA ILE A 151 -5.20 -19.15 -8.47
C ILE A 151 -4.01 -18.26 -8.11
N HIS A 152 -2.78 -18.78 -8.17
CA HIS A 152 -1.57 -17.98 -7.98
C HIS A 152 -1.27 -17.10 -9.19
N THR A 153 -1.49 -17.56 -10.43
CA THR A 153 -1.31 -16.74 -11.64
C THR A 153 -2.23 -15.52 -11.63
N LEU A 154 -3.45 -15.63 -11.11
CA LEU A 154 -4.36 -14.49 -10.98
C LEU A 154 -3.80 -13.37 -10.09
N LEU A 155 -2.92 -13.68 -9.13
CA LEU A 155 -2.22 -12.68 -8.30
C LEU A 155 -1.27 -11.79 -9.13
N LEU A 156 -0.79 -12.27 -10.28
CA LEU A 156 0.07 -11.47 -11.16
C LEU A 156 -0.67 -10.26 -11.74
N VAL A 157 -1.99 -10.34 -11.89
CA VAL A 157 -2.83 -9.26 -12.42
C VAL A 157 -2.73 -8.00 -11.55
N PRO A 158 -3.06 -8.01 -10.23
CA PRO A 158 -2.92 -6.83 -9.39
C PRO A 158 -1.45 -6.39 -9.22
N VAL A 159 -0.50 -7.33 -9.16
CA VAL A 159 0.93 -7.00 -8.98
C VAL A 159 1.49 -6.23 -10.18
N PHE A 160 1.31 -6.74 -11.40
CA PHE A 160 1.81 -6.08 -12.61
C PHE A 160 1.02 -4.81 -12.95
N SER A 161 -0.30 -4.81 -12.77
CA SER A 161 -1.09 -3.58 -12.99
C SER A 161 -0.76 -2.49 -11.96
N GLY A 162 -0.52 -2.85 -10.71
CA GLY A 162 -0.02 -1.96 -9.67
C GLY A 162 1.38 -1.41 -10.00
N SER A 163 2.32 -2.30 -10.36
CA SER A 163 3.67 -1.93 -10.80
C SER A 163 3.63 -0.94 -11.97
N PHE A 164 2.82 -1.22 -12.99
CA PHE A 164 2.64 -0.36 -14.16
C PHE A 164 2.03 0.99 -13.78
N SER A 165 0.97 1.01 -12.96
CA SER A 165 0.35 2.25 -12.49
C SER A 165 1.34 3.13 -11.73
N ILE A 166 2.14 2.56 -10.84
CA ILE A 166 3.16 3.28 -10.08
C ILE A 166 4.28 3.81 -11.00
N MET A 167 4.65 3.04 -12.04
CA MET A 167 5.61 3.50 -13.04
C MET A 167 5.09 4.75 -13.76
N LEU A 168 3.79 4.78 -14.11
CA LEU A 168 3.18 5.97 -14.72
C LEU A 168 3.25 7.19 -13.80
N GLU A 169 3.14 7.02 -12.47
CA GLU A 169 3.27 8.12 -11.51
C GLU A 169 4.67 8.79 -11.51
N VAL A 170 5.71 8.12 -12.04
CA VAL A 170 7.04 8.73 -12.21
C VAL A 170 6.95 9.91 -13.19
N PHE A 171 6.16 9.76 -14.24
CA PHE A 171 5.98 10.75 -15.31
C PHE A 171 4.77 11.66 -15.05
N ILE A 172 3.67 11.10 -14.54
CA ILE A 172 2.40 11.77 -14.29
C ILE A 172 2.22 11.95 -12.79
N LYS A 173 2.94 12.93 -12.23
CA LYS A 173 2.94 13.19 -10.79
C LYS A 173 1.58 13.68 -10.30
N ASP A 174 1.27 13.34 -9.06
CA ASP A 174 0.13 13.85 -8.31
C ASP A 174 -1.26 13.57 -8.93
N ASN A 175 -1.36 12.54 -9.77
CA ASN A 175 -2.62 12.12 -10.36
C ASN A 175 -3.39 11.20 -9.40
N ILE A 176 -4.48 11.72 -8.84
CA ILE A 176 -5.30 11.00 -7.85
C ILE A 176 -5.88 9.68 -8.39
N VAL A 177 -6.16 9.58 -9.70
CA VAL A 177 -6.70 8.34 -10.28
C VAL A 177 -5.68 7.22 -10.21
N LEU A 178 -4.41 7.51 -10.56
CA LEU A 178 -3.31 6.53 -10.45
C LEU A 178 -3.05 6.16 -8.98
N GLU A 179 -3.06 7.15 -8.09
CA GLU A 179 -2.84 6.96 -6.65
C GLU A 179 -3.91 6.05 -6.00
N LEU A 180 -5.19 6.22 -6.39
CA LEU A 180 -6.30 5.38 -5.92
C LEU A 180 -6.35 4.01 -6.59
N PHE A 181 -6.01 3.94 -7.88
CA PHE A 181 -5.91 2.66 -8.59
C PHE A 181 -4.81 1.79 -7.98
N LYS A 182 -3.66 2.36 -7.63
CA LYS A 182 -2.61 1.70 -6.84
C LYS A 182 -3.15 1.13 -5.52
N GLY A 183 -3.89 1.92 -4.75
CA GLY A 183 -4.54 1.45 -3.52
C GLY A 183 -5.47 0.26 -3.76
N SER A 184 -6.24 0.30 -4.86
CA SER A 184 -7.14 -0.78 -5.28
C SER A 184 -6.37 -2.06 -5.60
N MET A 185 -5.24 -1.97 -6.29
CA MET A 185 -4.41 -3.13 -6.63
C MET A 185 -3.79 -3.78 -5.39
N PHE A 186 -3.33 -2.99 -4.42
CA PHE A 186 -2.85 -3.53 -3.14
C PHE A 186 -3.97 -4.23 -2.33
N ILE A 187 -5.17 -3.66 -2.30
CA ILE A 187 -6.33 -4.31 -1.64
C ILE A 187 -6.70 -5.61 -2.36
N LEU A 188 -6.73 -5.59 -3.69
CA LEU A 188 -7.00 -6.79 -4.49
C LEU A 188 -5.95 -7.87 -4.22
N GLN A 189 -4.66 -7.54 -4.29
CA GLN A 189 -3.55 -8.44 -3.99
C GLN A 189 -3.70 -9.05 -2.59
N GLY A 190 -3.94 -8.22 -1.57
CA GLY A 190 -4.08 -8.69 -0.19
C GLY A 190 -5.31 -9.59 0.04
N SER A 191 -6.47 -9.21 -0.51
CA SER A 191 -7.68 -10.04 -0.44
C SER A 191 -7.52 -11.36 -1.20
N TRP A 192 -6.75 -11.35 -2.29
CA TRP A 192 -6.51 -12.53 -3.11
C TRP A 192 -5.60 -13.54 -2.44
N PHE A 193 -4.59 -13.08 -1.68
CA PHE A 193 -3.81 -13.96 -0.81
C PHE A 193 -4.70 -14.73 0.18
N TYR A 194 -5.71 -14.09 0.76
CA TYR A 194 -6.70 -14.79 1.59
C TYR A 194 -7.48 -15.83 0.79
N GLN A 195 -7.92 -15.50 -0.42
CA GLN A 195 -8.62 -16.44 -1.30
C GLN A 195 -7.76 -17.67 -1.61
N ILE A 196 -6.47 -17.49 -1.92
CA ILE A 196 -5.50 -18.58 -2.10
C ILE A 196 -5.44 -19.44 -0.82
N GLY A 197 -5.30 -18.80 0.34
CA GLY A 197 -5.29 -19.47 1.64
C GLY A 197 -6.53 -20.33 1.87
N PHE A 198 -7.73 -19.81 1.62
CA PHE A 198 -8.98 -20.53 1.84
C PHE A 198 -9.21 -21.68 0.87
N VAL A 199 -8.76 -21.56 -0.38
CA VAL A 199 -8.95 -22.60 -1.40
C VAL A 199 -7.95 -23.75 -1.22
N LEU A 200 -6.68 -23.44 -0.97
CA LEU A 200 -5.63 -24.46 -0.86
C LEU A 200 -5.47 -25.01 0.57
N TYR A 201 -5.88 -24.26 1.58
CA TYR A 201 -5.77 -24.62 2.99
C TYR A 201 -7.08 -24.28 3.73
N PRO A 202 -8.21 -24.92 3.37
CA PRO A 202 -9.51 -24.62 3.97
C PRO A 202 -9.46 -24.86 5.48
N LEU A 203 -9.89 -23.85 6.25
CA LEU A 203 -9.94 -23.96 7.72
C LEU A 203 -11.08 -24.89 8.19
N HIS A 204 -12.16 -24.96 7.40
CA HIS A 204 -13.32 -25.82 7.62
C HIS A 204 -13.95 -26.16 6.26
N GLY A 205 -14.62 -27.31 6.16
CA GLY A 205 -15.29 -27.75 4.94
C GLY A 205 -14.48 -28.76 4.11
N PRO A 206 -15.04 -29.25 2.99
CA PRO A 206 -14.36 -30.21 2.13
C PRO A 206 -13.17 -29.57 1.38
N GLU A 207 -12.16 -30.39 1.08
CA GLU A 207 -11.06 -29.98 0.23
C GLU A 207 -11.52 -29.73 -1.21
N TRP A 208 -10.87 -28.80 -1.88
CA TRP A 208 -11.16 -28.46 -3.27
C TRP A 208 -10.53 -29.47 -4.23
N ASP A 209 -11.28 -29.90 -5.24
CA ASP A 209 -10.69 -30.67 -6.35
C ASP A 209 -9.83 -29.73 -7.22
N LEU A 210 -8.51 -29.91 -7.13
CA LEU A 210 -7.53 -29.07 -7.84
C LEU A 210 -7.46 -29.32 -9.36
N LYS A 211 -8.12 -30.37 -9.86
CA LYS A 211 -8.15 -30.74 -11.29
C LYS A 211 -9.50 -30.43 -11.94
N LEU A 212 -10.54 -30.20 -11.15
CA LEU A 212 -11.88 -29.90 -11.65
C LEU A 212 -11.89 -28.53 -12.35
N HIS A 213 -12.29 -28.52 -13.63
CA HIS A 213 -12.34 -27.29 -14.43
C HIS A 213 -13.35 -26.27 -13.90
N ASP A 214 -14.49 -26.72 -13.36
CA ASP A 214 -15.51 -25.84 -12.81
C ASP A 214 -14.98 -25.00 -11.64
N ASN A 215 -14.06 -25.55 -10.84
CA ASN A 215 -13.39 -24.80 -9.78
C ASN A 215 -12.53 -23.66 -10.34
N ILE A 216 -11.87 -23.88 -11.48
CA ILE A 216 -11.08 -22.85 -12.18
C ILE A 216 -11.99 -21.72 -12.68
N MET A 217 -13.13 -22.08 -13.30
CA MET A 217 -14.12 -21.10 -13.76
C MET A 217 -14.69 -20.30 -12.59
N PHE A 218 -15.06 -20.97 -11.50
CA PHE A 218 -15.60 -20.34 -10.30
C PHE A 218 -14.61 -19.38 -9.66
N ILE A 219 -13.34 -19.79 -9.48
CA ILE A 219 -12.30 -18.94 -8.90
C ILE A 219 -12.01 -17.73 -9.79
N THR A 220 -12.06 -17.88 -11.11
CA THR A 220 -11.93 -16.74 -12.03
C THR A 220 -13.06 -15.73 -11.85
N MET A 221 -14.29 -16.20 -11.65
CA MET A 221 -15.42 -15.33 -11.33
C MET A 221 -15.24 -14.64 -9.97
N CYS A 222 -14.80 -15.36 -8.93
CA CYS A 222 -14.48 -14.77 -7.63
C CYS A 222 -13.43 -13.66 -7.74
N PHE A 223 -12.41 -13.82 -8.60
CA PHE A 223 -11.41 -12.78 -8.84
C PHE A 223 -12.05 -11.46 -9.30
N CYS A 224 -12.98 -11.53 -10.26
CA CYS A 224 -13.70 -10.34 -10.74
C CYS A 224 -14.54 -9.69 -9.63
N TRP A 225 -15.10 -10.50 -8.71
CA TRP A 225 -15.81 -9.97 -7.54
C TRP A 225 -14.85 -9.28 -6.57
N HIS A 226 -13.68 -9.86 -6.29
CA HIS A 226 -12.65 -9.23 -5.47
C HIS A 226 -12.18 -7.89 -6.06
N LEU A 227 -11.97 -7.82 -7.38
CA LEU A 227 -11.63 -6.57 -8.06
C LEU A 227 -12.75 -5.53 -7.88
N SER A 228 -14.01 -5.92 -8.09
CA SER A 228 -15.16 -5.04 -7.92
C SER A 228 -15.26 -4.52 -6.48
N VAL A 229 -15.09 -5.40 -5.49
CA VAL A 229 -15.10 -5.05 -4.06
C VAL A 229 -13.93 -4.13 -3.71
N ALA A 230 -12.72 -4.38 -4.23
CA ALA A 230 -11.56 -3.52 -3.99
C ALA A 230 -11.80 -2.09 -4.49
N LEU A 231 -12.37 -1.92 -5.69
CA LEU A 231 -12.72 -0.61 -6.25
C LEU A 231 -13.79 0.10 -5.41
N ILE A 232 -14.83 -0.62 -5.00
CA ILE A 232 -15.89 -0.08 -4.12
C ILE A 232 -15.31 0.36 -2.78
N LEU A 233 -14.46 -0.46 -2.16
CA LEU A 233 -13.80 -0.15 -0.90
C LEU A 233 -12.98 1.13 -1.01
N VAL A 234 -12.16 1.27 -2.05
CA VAL A 234 -11.40 2.50 -2.29
C VAL A 234 -12.31 3.71 -2.49
N ALA A 235 -13.39 3.59 -3.27
CA ALA A 235 -14.33 4.67 -3.50
C ALA A 235 -15.06 5.10 -2.21
N CYS A 236 -15.51 4.12 -1.40
CA CYS A 236 -16.13 4.35 -0.10
C CYS A 236 -15.16 5.01 0.88
N THR A 237 -13.95 4.46 1.05
CA THR A 237 -12.91 5.04 1.92
C THR A 237 -12.56 6.46 1.48
N SER A 238 -12.39 6.68 0.18
CA SER A 238 -12.12 8.01 -0.38
C SER A 238 -13.22 9.00 -0.05
N SER A 239 -14.49 8.59 -0.23
CA SER A 239 -15.66 9.42 0.07
C SER A 239 -15.76 9.74 1.56
N VAL A 240 -15.55 8.75 2.43
CA VAL A 240 -15.60 8.92 3.89
C VAL A 240 -14.49 9.86 4.36
N VAL A 241 -13.25 9.64 3.93
CA VAL A 241 -12.11 10.50 4.30
C VAL A 241 -12.33 11.92 3.79
N TRP A 242 -12.74 12.10 2.54
CA TRP A 242 -13.01 13.41 1.96
C TRP A 242 -14.11 14.16 2.73
N CYS A 243 -15.25 13.52 2.97
CA CYS A 243 -16.34 14.10 3.75
C CYS A 243 -15.92 14.46 5.18
N THR A 244 -15.11 13.61 5.81
CA THR A 244 -14.60 13.82 7.17
C THR A 244 -13.70 15.05 7.21
N VAL A 245 -12.71 15.12 6.32
CA VAL A 245 -11.76 16.23 6.25
C VAL A 245 -12.48 17.54 5.93
N LYS A 246 -13.41 17.54 4.97
CA LYS A 246 -14.22 18.73 4.63
C LYS A 246 -15.02 19.23 5.83
N ARG A 247 -15.66 18.33 6.60
CA ARG A 247 -16.42 18.69 7.81
C ARG A 247 -15.54 19.31 8.89
N PHE A 248 -14.35 18.77 9.13
CA PHE A 248 -13.42 19.32 10.14
C PHE A 248 -12.80 20.64 9.68
N SER A 249 -12.46 20.77 8.40
CA SER A 249 -11.92 22.01 7.82
C SER A 249 -12.92 23.16 7.86
N GLY A 250 -14.21 22.89 7.54
CA GLY A 250 -15.26 23.90 7.61
C GLY A 250 -15.51 24.41 9.02
N LYS A 251 -15.57 23.50 10.01
CA LYS A 251 -15.66 23.88 11.44
C LYS A 251 -14.47 24.75 11.89
N GLY A 252 -13.27 24.45 11.41
CA GLY A 252 -12.08 25.26 11.74
C GLY A 252 -12.17 26.69 11.20
N GLN A 253 -12.63 26.85 9.95
CA GLN A 253 -12.86 28.18 9.36
C GLN A 253 -13.97 28.94 10.08
N ASP A 254 -15.08 28.28 10.45
CA ASP A 254 -16.18 28.91 11.17
C ASP A 254 -15.74 29.40 12.56
N ILE A 255 -14.87 28.64 13.26
CA ILE A 255 -14.29 29.05 14.54
C ILE A 255 -13.33 30.24 14.36
N GLU A 256 -12.48 30.23 13.33
CA GLU A 256 -11.54 31.32 13.05
C GLU A 256 -12.27 32.62 12.69
N ILE A 257 -13.33 32.53 11.87
CA ILE A 257 -14.22 33.66 11.53
C ILE A 257 -14.95 34.16 12.79
N GLY A 258 -15.45 33.24 13.63
CA GLY A 258 -16.08 33.56 14.91
C GLY A 258 -15.15 34.33 15.85
N MET A 259 -13.90 33.88 16.01
CA MET A 259 -12.89 34.55 16.83
C MET A 259 -12.48 35.93 16.27
N ARG A 260 -12.41 36.07 14.94
CA ARG A 260 -12.09 37.36 14.31
C ARG A 260 -13.22 38.38 14.50
N ASN A 261 -14.47 37.93 14.41
CA ASN A 261 -15.64 38.78 14.62
C ASN A 261 -15.82 39.18 16.09
N THR A 262 -15.53 38.30 17.06
CA THR A 262 -15.54 38.66 18.48
C THR A 262 -14.44 39.65 18.81
N SER A 263 -13.20 39.43 18.34
CA SER A 263 -12.09 40.37 18.52
C SER A 263 -12.38 41.76 17.92
N SER A 264 -12.97 41.81 16.72
CA SER A 264 -13.41 43.06 16.08
C SER A 264 -14.46 43.80 16.90
N LYS A 265 -15.47 43.10 17.44
CA LYS A 265 -16.51 43.72 18.27
C LYS A 265 -15.97 44.22 19.60
N THR A 266 -15.10 43.46 20.26
CA THR A 266 -14.45 43.87 21.51
C THR A 266 -13.55 45.09 21.30
N SER A 267 -12.79 45.13 20.19
CA SER A 267 -11.99 46.30 19.82
C SER A 267 -12.85 47.54 19.55
N SER A 268 -13.98 47.37 18.85
CA SER A 268 -14.89 48.48 18.56
C SER A 268 -15.61 48.99 19.81
N GLN A 269 -15.98 48.11 20.75
CA GLN A 269 -16.57 48.52 22.03
C GLN A 269 -15.57 49.20 22.94
N LYS A 270 -14.30 48.79 22.92
CA LYS A 270 -13.25 49.41 23.74
C LYS A 270 -12.92 50.83 23.25
N ALA A 271 -12.88 51.03 21.93
CA ALA A 271 -12.68 52.36 21.33
C ALA A 271 -13.83 53.33 21.65
N LEU A 272 -15.08 52.86 21.66
CA LEU A 272 -16.24 53.68 22.00
C LEU A 272 -16.33 54.05 23.49
N LEU A 273 -15.71 53.25 24.38
CA LEU A 273 -15.67 53.54 25.82
C LEU A 273 -14.50 54.48 26.18
N GLU A 274 -13.36 54.37 25.49
CA GLU A 274 -12.27 55.35 25.64
C GLU A 274 -12.67 56.75 25.13
N GLU A 275 -13.53 56.83 24.11
CA GLU A 275 -14.03 58.11 23.58
C GLU A 275 -15.09 58.77 24.51
N SER A 276 -15.75 58.01 25.41
CA SER A 276 -16.73 58.57 26.36
C SER A 276 -16.14 59.01 27.69
N ASP A 277 -14.91 58.61 28.01
CA ASP A 277 -14.23 58.95 29.27
C ASP A 277 -13.33 60.21 29.13
N GLU A 278 -13.25 60.83 27.95
CA GLU A 278 -12.48 62.06 27.67
C GLU A 278 -13.32 63.37 27.63
N GLU A 279 -14.60 63.37 28.03
CA GLU A 279 -15.41 64.59 28.24
C GLU A 279 -15.61 64.92 29.73
#